data_AF-A0A732P8J9-F1
#
_entry.id   AF-A0A732P8J9-F1
#
_cell.length_a   1.000
_cell.length_b   1.000
_cell.length_c   1.000
_cell.angle_alpha   90.00
_cell.angle_beta   90.00
_cell.angle_gamma   90.00
#
_symmetry.space_group_name_H-M   'P 1'
#
loop_
_entity.id
_entity.type
_entity.pdbx_description
1 polymer ?
#
loop_
_entity_poly.entity_id
_entity_poly.type
_entity_poly.pdbx_seq_one_letter_code
_entity_poly.pdbx_strand_id
1 'polypeptide(L)'
;SILGVAIAIFLGFRNNACYARYVEARHLWGQLMIASRSILREVKTTLPDERGIEDFVRLQIAFAHCLRMTLRRQPQTQVLGNYLDQEALQKVVASHSPANRILLLMGEWLAIRRRSGKLSDILFHSLNNRLNDMSSVLAGCERIANTPVPFAYTLILH
;
A
#
# COMPACT_ATOMS: atom_id res chain seq x y z
N SER A 1 29.64 -18.47 32.17
CA SER A 1 29.23 -19.77 31.62
C SER A 1 29.11 -19.64 30.10
N ILE A 2 29.66 -20.59 29.34
CA ILE A 2 29.64 -20.62 27.86
C ILE A 2 28.20 -20.59 27.32
N LEU A 3 27.26 -21.23 28.03
CA LEU A 3 25.84 -21.27 27.66
C LEU A 3 25.20 -19.87 27.64
N GLY A 4 25.51 -19.04 28.64
CA GLY A 4 24.99 -17.66 28.69
C GLY A 4 25.51 -16.78 27.55
N VAL A 5 26.76 -16.99 27.13
CA VAL A 5 27.35 -16.30 25.97
C VAL A 5 26.67 -16.75 24.67
N ALA A 6 26.44 -18.04 24.50
CA ALA A 6 25.75 -18.57 23.32
C ALA A 6 24.31 -18.00 23.19
N ILE A 7 23.55 -17.99 24.28
CA ILE A 7 22.18 -17.42 24.31
C ILE A 7 22.19 -15.94 23.93
N ALA A 8 23.12 -15.15 24.49
CA ALA A 8 23.24 -13.73 24.21
C ALA A 8 23.51 -13.46 22.71
N ILE A 9 24.38 -14.27 22.09
CA ILE A 9 24.70 -14.17 20.66
C ILE A 9 23.46 -14.45 19.79
N PHE A 10 22.75 -15.56 20.06
CA PHE A 10 21.54 -15.91 19.29
C PHE A 10 20.42 -14.87 19.46
N LEU A 11 20.25 -14.33 20.67
CA LEU A 11 19.31 -13.24 20.92
C LEU A 11 19.67 -11.98 20.14
N GLY A 12 20.96 -11.64 20.05
CA GLY A 12 21.46 -10.53 19.25
C GLY A 12 21.08 -10.66 17.77
N PHE A 13 21.29 -11.83 17.18
CA PHE A 13 20.89 -12.10 15.79
C PHE A 13 19.37 -11.99 15.58
N ARG A 14 18.57 -12.56 16.49
CA ARG A 14 17.11 -12.46 16.43
C ARG A 14 16.63 -11.01 16.54
N ASN A 15 17.15 -10.25 17.51
CA ASN A 15 16.78 -8.86 17.71
C ASN A 15 17.10 -8.02 16.48
N ASN A 16 18.26 -8.25 15.84
CA ASN A 16 18.62 -7.56 14.61
C ASN A 16 17.62 -7.85 13.47
N ALA A 17 17.25 -9.13 13.27
CA ALA A 17 16.26 -9.51 12.27
C ALA A 17 14.86 -8.91 12.54
N CYS A 18 14.40 -8.92 13.80
CA CYS A 18 13.14 -8.29 14.21
C CYS A 18 13.16 -6.77 14.00
N TYR A 19 14.28 -6.12 14.34
CA TYR A 19 14.44 -4.68 14.19
C TYR A 19 14.47 -4.28 12.71
N ALA A 20 15.22 -4.98 11.87
CA ALA A 20 15.26 -4.75 10.42
C ALA A 20 13.85 -4.84 9.80
N ARG A 21 13.06 -5.84 10.19
CA ARG A 21 11.66 -6.00 9.77
C ARG A 21 10.76 -4.85 10.22
N TYR A 22 10.92 -4.38 11.46
CA TYR A 22 10.16 -3.23 11.97
C TYR A 22 10.49 -1.95 11.19
N VAL A 23 11.79 -1.72 10.96
CA VAL A 23 12.29 -0.57 10.20
C VAL A 23 11.78 -0.62 8.76
N GLU A 24 11.84 -1.78 8.10
CA GLU A 24 11.30 -1.98 6.75
C GLU A 24 9.81 -1.62 6.67
N ALA A 25 8.99 -2.11 7.61
CA ALA A 25 7.57 -1.78 7.67
C ALA A 25 7.35 -0.26 7.80
N ARG A 26 8.16 0.42 8.63
CA ARG A 26 8.08 1.88 8.81
C ARG A 26 8.48 2.64 7.54
N HIS A 27 9.48 2.15 6.80
CA HIS A 27 9.88 2.72 5.52
C HIS A 27 8.79 2.59 4.46
N LEU A 28 8.16 1.42 4.33
CA LEU A 28 7.06 1.19 3.38
C LEU A 28 5.91 2.19 3.59
N TRP A 29 5.47 2.39 4.83
CA TRP A 29 4.44 3.40 5.14
C TRP A 29 4.91 4.84 4.86
N GLY A 30 6.19 5.13 5.03
CA GLY A 30 6.79 6.41 4.62
C GLY A 30 6.77 6.60 3.10
N GLN A 31 7.14 5.56 2.34
CA GLN A 31 7.09 5.54 0.88
C GLN A 31 5.66 5.73 0.37
N LEU A 32 4.66 5.12 1.01
CA LEU A 32 3.25 5.34 0.65
C LEU A 32 2.86 6.82 0.75
N MET A 33 3.25 7.49 1.83
CA MET A 33 2.98 8.93 1.99
C MET A 33 3.62 9.77 0.88
N ILE A 34 4.83 9.40 0.45
CA ILE A 34 5.53 10.08 -0.65
C ILE A 34 4.81 9.82 -1.98
N ALA A 35 4.45 8.57 -2.26
CA ALA A 35 3.76 8.18 -3.49
C ALA A 35 2.39 8.87 -3.60
N SER A 36 1.57 8.85 -2.54
CA SER A 36 0.28 9.53 -2.50
C SER A 36 0.39 11.05 -2.70
N ARG A 37 1.36 11.71 -2.06
CA ARG A 37 1.60 13.15 -2.29
C ARG A 37 2.04 13.43 -3.73
N SER A 38 2.89 12.57 -4.28
CA SER A 38 3.46 12.76 -5.62
C SER A 38 2.41 12.55 -6.70
N ILE A 39 1.62 11.48 -6.63
CA ILE A 39 0.56 11.23 -7.60
C ILE A 39 -0.53 12.29 -7.53
N LEU A 40 -0.94 12.74 -6.34
CA LEU A 40 -1.93 13.80 -6.22
C LEU A 40 -1.41 15.13 -6.78
N ARG A 41 -0.15 15.49 -6.49
CA ARG A 41 0.47 16.69 -7.06
C ARG A 41 0.44 16.62 -8.58
N GLU A 42 0.86 15.50 -9.16
CA GLU A 42 0.95 15.31 -10.59
C GLU A 42 -0.42 15.31 -11.27
N VAL A 43 -1.43 14.66 -10.69
CA VAL A 43 -2.82 14.73 -11.16
C VAL A 43 -3.30 16.18 -11.18
N LYS A 44 -3.10 16.94 -10.09
CA LYS A 44 -3.54 18.35 -10.03
C LYS A 44 -2.81 19.24 -11.03
N THR A 45 -1.53 19.01 -11.29
CA THR A 45 -0.75 19.83 -12.23
C THR A 45 -1.00 19.49 -13.69
N THR A 46 -1.36 18.23 -13.97
CA THR A 46 -1.59 17.76 -15.35
C THR A 46 -3.05 17.88 -15.78
N LEU A 47 -3.98 18.01 -14.81
CA LEU A 47 -5.42 18.11 -15.03
C LEU A 47 -6.04 19.27 -14.23
N PRO A 48 -5.64 20.54 -14.46
CA PRO A 48 -6.05 21.67 -13.62
C PRO A 48 -7.58 21.91 -13.59
N ASP A 49 -8.29 21.64 -14.69
CA ASP A 49 -9.73 21.87 -14.83
C ASP A 49 -10.59 20.60 -14.64
N GLU A 50 -10.00 19.50 -14.16
CA GLU A 50 -10.71 18.23 -14.01
C GLU A 50 -11.62 18.24 -12.78
N ARG A 51 -12.94 18.17 -13.01
CA ARG A 51 -13.95 18.15 -11.95
C ARG A 51 -13.92 16.87 -11.11
N GLY A 52 -13.35 15.77 -11.62
CA GLY A 52 -13.27 14.48 -10.92
C GLY A 52 -12.08 14.29 -9.98
N ILE A 53 -11.28 15.32 -9.68
CA ILE A 53 -10.10 15.16 -8.80
C ILE A 53 -10.49 14.64 -7.42
N GLU A 54 -11.65 15.04 -6.90
CA GLU A 54 -12.14 14.59 -5.59
C GLU A 54 -12.38 13.06 -5.57
N ASP A 55 -12.86 12.48 -6.67
CA ASP A 55 -13.00 11.01 -6.81
C ASP A 55 -11.63 10.33 -6.68
N PHE A 56 -10.61 10.88 -7.33
CA PHE A 56 -9.26 10.34 -7.27
C PHE A 56 -8.65 10.45 -5.86
N VAL A 57 -8.93 11.55 -5.15
CA VAL A 57 -8.54 11.71 -3.74
C VAL A 57 -9.26 10.70 -2.85
N ARG A 58 -10.57 10.49 -3.04
CA ARG A 58 -11.32 9.47 -2.31
C ARG A 58 -10.75 8.07 -2.54
N LEU A 59 -10.37 7.72 -3.78
CA LEU A 59 -9.69 6.45 -4.07
C LEU A 59 -8.34 6.32 -3.34
N GLN A 60 -7.54 7.37 -3.27
CA GLN A 60 -6.27 7.35 -2.50
C GLN A 60 -6.51 7.13 -1.00
N ILE A 61 -7.51 7.79 -0.43
CA ILE A 61 -7.90 7.63 0.97
C ILE A 61 -8.41 6.20 1.22
N ALA A 62 -9.28 5.71 0.34
CA ALA A 62 -9.79 4.34 0.38
C ALA A 62 -8.65 3.31 0.33
N PHE A 63 -7.64 3.51 -0.52
CA PHE A 63 -6.47 2.63 -0.59
C PHE A 63 -5.72 2.56 0.75
N ALA A 64 -5.41 3.70 1.36
CA ALA A 64 -4.71 3.75 2.64
C ALA A 64 -5.51 3.08 3.77
N HIS A 65 -6.83 3.31 3.81
CA HIS A 65 -7.73 2.64 4.75
C HIS A 65 -7.83 1.14 4.50
N CYS A 66 -7.96 0.73 3.24
CA CYS A 66 -8.03 -0.67 2.86
C CYS A 66 -6.75 -1.40 3.27
N LEU A 67 -5.57 -0.86 2.93
CA LEU A 67 -4.27 -1.44 3.29
C LEU A 67 -4.13 -1.61 4.82
N ARG A 68 -4.37 -0.55 5.60
CA ARG A 68 -4.22 -0.64 7.07
C ARG A 68 -5.17 -1.68 7.68
N MET A 69 -6.38 -1.83 7.14
CA MET A 69 -7.39 -2.74 7.65
C MET A 69 -7.08 -4.18 7.23
N THR A 70 -6.61 -4.40 6.00
CA THR A 70 -6.11 -5.70 5.53
C THR A 70 -5.01 -6.22 6.45
N LEU A 71 -3.99 -5.40 6.73
CA LEU A 71 -2.87 -5.80 7.60
C LEU A 71 -3.29 -6.05 9.05
N ARG A 72 -4.37 -5.42 9.51
CA ARG A 72 -4.95 -5.62 10.84
C ARG A 72 -6.07 -6.66 10.89
N ARG A 73 -6.42 -7.28 9.76
CA ARG A 73 -7.55 -8.22 9.63
C ARG A 73 -8.88 -7.64 10.13
N GLN A 74 -9.12 -6.37 9.81
CA GLN A 74 -10.31 -5.63 10.21
C GLN A 74 -11.36 -5.60 9.09
N PRO A 75 -12.67 -5.56 9.43
CA PRO A 75 -13.74 -5.40 8.45
C PRO A 75 -13.59 -4.05 7.71
N GLN A 76 -13.83 -4.06 6.40
CA GLN A 76 -13.50 -2.92 5.53
C GLN A 76 -14.72 -2.16 5.03
N THR A 77 -15.85 -2.85 4.86
CA THR A 77 -17.02 -2.38 4.09
C THR A 77 -17.53 -1.01 4.57
N GLN A 78 -17.73 -0.84 5.88
CA GLN A 78 -18.30 0.40 6.42
C GLN A 78 -17.38 1.61 6.20
N VAL A 79 -16.07 1.45 6.45
CA VAL A 79 -15.10 2.55 6.30
C VAL A 79 -14.91 2.88 4.83
N LEU A 80 -14.82 1.88 3.95
CA LEU A 80 -14.63 2.09 2.52
C LEU A 80 -15.87 2.68 1.85
N GLY A 81 -17.07 2.39 2.34
CA GLY A 81 -18.32 2.99 1.85
C GLY A 81 -18.43 4.50 2.05
N ASN A 82 -17.58 5.11 2.89
CA ASN A 82 -17.50 6.57 3.02
C ASN A 82 -16.73 7.23 1.85
N TYR A 83 -15.99 6.45 1.07
CA TYR A 83 -15.10 6.95 0.01
C TYR A 83 -15.40 6.35 -1.36
N LEU A 84 -16.02 5.17 -1.41
CA LEU A 84 -16.36 4.46 -2.63
C LEU A 84 -17.88 4.48 -2.82
N ASP A 85 -18.31 4.67 -4.07
CA ASP A 85 -19.70 4.38 -4.43
C ASP A 85 -20.01 2.88 -4.26
N GLN A 86 -21.30 2.54 -4.32
CA GLN A 86 -21.76 1.18 -4.07
C GLN A 86 -21.17 0.15 -5.06
N GLU A 87 -21.01 0.53 -6.32
CA GLU A 87 -20.48 -0.36 -7.36
C GLU A 87 -18.99 -0.65 -7.15
N ALA A 88 -18.19 0.39 -6.92
CA ALA A 88 -16.78 0.29 -6.61
C ALA A 88 -16.55 -0.49 -5.30
N LEU A 89 -17.36 -0.23 -4.27
CA LEU A 89 -17.28 -0.94 -3.00
C LEU A 89 -17.51 -2.45 -3.17
N GLN A 90 -18.53 -2.84 -3.93
CA GLN A 90 -18.80 -4.25 -4.21
C GLN A 90 -17.62 -4.92 -4.94
N LYS A 91 -17.07 -4.27 -5.97
CA LYS A 91 -15.89 -4.75 -6.70
C LYS A 91 -14.67 -4.94 -5.77
N VAL A 92 -14.47 -4.02 -4.83
CA VAL A 92 -13.36 -4.04 -3.87
C VAL A 92 -13.52 -5.15 -2.84
N VAL A 93 -14.69 -5.28 -2.22
CA VAL A 93 -14.95 -6.29 -1.18
C VAL A 93 -14.97 -7.71 -1.76
N ALA A 94 -15.41 -7.88 -3.00
CA ALA A 94 -15.40 -9.18 -3.68
C ALA A 94 -14.00 -9.61 -4.17
N SER A 95 -13.00 -8.72 -4.13
CA SER A 95 -11.65 -9.01 -4.63
C SER A 95 -10.82 -9.79 -3.59
N HIS A 96 -10.02 -10.76 -4.06
CA HIS A 96 -9.01 -11.42 -3.21
C HIS A 96 -7.95 -10.46 -2.67
N SER A 97 -7.62 -9.41 -3.43
CA SER A 97 -6.79 -8.30 -2.96
C SER A 97 -7.58 -6.99 -3.10
N PRO A 98 -8.29 -6.56 -2.05
CA PRO A 98 -9.11 -5.34 -2.08
C PRO A 98 -8.28 -4.08 -2.32
N ALA A 99 -7.11 -3.96 -1.71
CA ALA A 99 -6.24 -2.78 -1.89
C ALA A 99 -5.71 -2.69 -3.34
N ASN A 100 -5.32 -3.82 -3.94
CA ASN A 100 -4.92 -3.86 -5.35
C ASN A 100 -6.08 -3.52 -6.28
N ARG A 101 -7.31 -3.92 -5.93
CA ARG A 101 -8.51 -3.52 -6.69
C ARG A 101 -8.69 -2.00 -6.70
N ILE A 102 -8.41 -1.32 -5.58
CA ILE A 102 -8.48 0.15 -5.55
C ILE A 102 -7.41 0.78 -6.45
N LEU A 103 -6.19 0.23 -6.50
CA LEU A 103 -5.17 0.69 -7.46
C LEU A 103 -5.62 0.55 -8.91
N LEU A 104 -6.33 -0.55 -9.24
CA LEU A 104 -6.93 -0.72 -10.56
C LEU A 104 -7.98 0.38 -10.85
N LEU A 105 -8.87 0.68 -9.90
CA LEU A 105 -9.85 1.77 -10.05
C LEU A 105 -9.17 3.13 -10.28
N MET A 106 -8.05 3.40 -9.60
CA MET A 106 -7.24 4.60 -9.82
C MET A 106 -6.64 4.62 -11.24
N GLY A 107 -6.13 3.48 -11.72
CA GLY A 107 -5.63 3.34 -13.09
C GLY A 107 -6.72 3.53 -14.15
N GLU A 108 -7.91 2.98 -13.93
CA GLU A 108 -9.08 3.15 -14.80
C GLU A 108 -9.52 4.62 -14.87
N TRP A 109 -9.52 5.32 -13.72
CA TRP A 109 -9.82 6.75 -13.66
C TRP A 109 -8.86 7.54 -14.57
N LEU A 110 -7.55 7.28 -14.48
CA LEU A 110 -6.53 7.88 -15.33
C LEU A 110 -6.71 7.50 -16.81
N ALA A 111 -7.04 6.23 -17.09
CA ALA A 111 -7.17 5.73 -18.45
C ALA A 111 -8.35 6.40 -19.19
N ILE A 112 -9.45 6.71 -18.50
CA ILE A 112 -10.56 7.49 -19.06
C ILE A 112 -10.09 8.90 -19.47
N ARG A 113 -9.26 9.54 -18.64
CA ARG A 113 -8.72 10.88 -18.94
C ARG A 113 -7.74 10.85 -20.11
N ARG A 114 -6.95 9.79 -20.22
CA ARG A 114 -6.11 9.55 -21.41
C ARG A 114 -6.96 9.37 -22.67
N ARG A 115 -7.95 8.47 -22.65
CA ARG A 115 -8.82 8.20 -23.82
C ARG A 115 -9.63 9.42 -24.27
N SER A 116 -9.97 10.32 -23.36
CA SER A 116 -10.66 11.58 -23.67
C SER A 116 -9.73 12.72 -24.09
N GLY A 117 -8.43 12.46 -24.24
CA GLY A 117 -7.45 13.47 -24.67
C GLY A 117 -7.04 14.47 -23.60
N LYS A 118 -7.51 14.32 -22.35
CA LYS A 118 -7.12 15.19 -21.23
C LYS A 118 -5.75 14.87 -20.66
N LEU A 119 -5.28 13.62 -20.82
CA LEU A 119 -3.91 13.20 -20.50
C LEU A 119 -3.21 12.71 -21.76
N SER A 120 -1.99 13.17 -21.98
CA SER A 120 -1.10 12.59 -22.99
C SER A 120 -0.52 11.26 -22.51
N ASP A 121 0.00 10.48 -23.45
CA ASP A 121 0.64 9.19 -23.16
C ASP A 121 1.84 9.31 -22.21
N ILE A 122 2.62 10.38 -22.35
CA ILE A 122 3.79 10.65 -21.50
C ILE A 122 3.36 10.93 -20.06
N LEU A 123 2.34 11.79 -19.87
CA LEU A 123 1.81 12.11 -18.54
C LEU A 123 1.12 10.90 -17.91
N PHE A 124 0.39 10.12 -18.71
CA PHE A 124 -0.21 8.86 -18.26
C PHE A 124 0.84 7.85 -17.81
N HIS A 125 1.95 7.70 -18.53
CA HIS A 125 3.05 6.83 -18.13
C HIS A 125 3.66 7.28 -16.80
N SER A 126 3.92 8.58 -16.65
CA SER A 126 4.47 9.13 -15.40
C SER A 126 3.56 8.87 -14.19
N LEU A 127 2.24 9.08 -14.34
CA LEU A 127 1.26 8.77 -13.30
C LEU A 127 1.17 7.27 -12.99
N ASN A 128 1.29 6.39 -13.99
CA ASN A 128 1.35 4.94 -13.75
C ASN A 128 2.58 4.53 -12.96
N ASN A 129 3.74 5.18 -13.16
CA ASN A 129 4.91 4.91 -12.33
C ASN A 129 4.62 5.21 -10.85
N ARG A 130 3.81 6.23 -10.55
CA ARG A 130 3.37 6.50 -9.17
C ARG A 130 2.40 5.47 -8.62
N LEU A 131 1.52 4.90 -9.46
CA LEU A 131 0.70 3.75 -9.06
C LEU A 131 1.56 2.51 -8.80
N ASN A 132 2.62 2.30 -9.57
CA ASN A 132 3.59 1.22 -9.35
C ASN A 132 4.36 1.39 -8.03
N ASP A 133 4.69 2.62 -7.65
CA ASP A 133 5.28 2.92 -6.34
C ASP A 133 4.33 2.50 -5.20
N MET A 134 3.02 2.80 -5.32
CA MET A 134 2.01 2.35 -4.35
C MET A 134 1.82 0.83 -4.33
N SER A 135 1.86 0.19 -5.51
CA SER A 135 1.78 -1.28 -5.64
C SER A 135 2.98 -1.96 -4.98
N SER A 136 4.18 -1.39 -5.13
CA SER A 136 5.40 -1.87 -4.46
C SER A 136 5.27 -1.82 -2.95
N VAL A 137 4.64 -0.76 -2.41
CA VAL A 137 4.34 -0.68 -0.97
C VAL A 137 3.34 -1.74 -0.53
N LEU A 138 2.27 -1.97 -1.30
CA LEU A 138 1.28 -3.02 -1.01
C LEU A 138 1.96 -4.38 -0.92
N ALA A 139 2.73 -4.76 -1.95
CA ALA A 139 3.45 -6.03 -1.99
C ALA A 139 4.46 -6.16 -0.84
N GLY A 140 5.19 -5.08 -0.53
CA GLY A 140 6.10 -5.05 0.62
C GLY A 140 5.38 -5.29 1.95
N CYS A 141 4.25 -4.62 2.16
CA CYS A 141 3.44 -4.78 3.37
C CYS A 141 2.89 -6.20 3.51
N GLU A 142 2.36 -6.78 2.41
CA GLU A 142 1.86 -8.15 2.39
C GLU A 142 2.98 -9.17 2.64
N ARG A 143 4.15 -8.98 2.02
CA ARG A 143 5.34 -9.81 2.28
C ARG A 143 5.71 -9.78 3.75
N ILE A 144 5.81 -8.58 4.34
CA ILE A 144 6.08 -8.47 5.78
C ILE A 144 5.00 -9.23 6.54
N ALA A 145 3.72 -8.90 6.38
CA ALA A 145 2.64 -9.53 7.13
C ALA A 145 2.64 -11.08 7.07
N ASN A 146 2.96 -11.65 5.90
CA ASN A 146 2.86 -13.09 5.65
C ASN A 146 4.18 -13.86 5.83
N THR A 147 5.33 -13.19 5.97
CA THR A 147 6.65 -13.84 6.08
C THR A 147 7.29 -13.51 7.44
N PRO A 148 6.95 -14.21 8.54
CA PRO A 148 7.53 -13.93 9.85
C PRO A 148 9.04 -14.27 9.89
N VAL A 149 9.74 -13.76 10.91
CA VAL A 149 11.13 -14.18 11.19
C VAL A 149 11.14 -15.71 11.36
N PRO A 150 12.10 -16.44 10.76
CA PRO A 150 12.07 -17.90 10.76
C PRO A 150 11.90 -18.49 12.17
N PHE A 151 11.00 -19.46 12.29
CA PHE A 151 10.62 -20.06 13.58
C PHE A 151 11.80 -20.63 14.38
N ALA A 152 12.86 -21.09 13.69
CA ALA A 152 14.09 -21.56 14.32
C ALA A 152 14.70 -20.53 15.29
N TYR A 153 14.59 -19.22 15.02
CA TYR A 153 15.05 -18.18 15.94
C TYR A 153 14.19 -18.05 17.21
N THR A 154 12.95 -18.51 17.17
CA THR A 154 12.02 -18.46 18.32
C THR A 154 12.14 -19.70 19.20
N LEU A 155 12.42 -20.87 18.61
CA LEU A 155 12.51 -22.14 19.33
C LEU A 155 13.77 -22.26 20.20
N ILE A 156 14.91 -21.68 19.77
CA ILE A 156 16.20 -21.78 20.47
C ILE A 156 16.24 -20.93 21.76
N LEU A 157 15.32 -19.98 21.90
CA LEU A 157 15.26 -19.03 23.04
C LEU A 157 14.10 -19.32 24.01
N HIS A 158 13.39 -20.44 23.83
CA HIS A 158 12.34 -20.90 24.73
C HIS A 158 12.82 -22.01 25.67
#